data_AF-A0A9N7MM20-F1
#
_entry.id   AF-A0A9N7MM20-F1
#
_cell.length_a   1.000
_cell.length_b   1.000
_cell.length_c   1.000
_cell.angle_alpha   90.00
_cell.angle_beta   90.00
_cell.angle_gamma   90.00
#
_symmetry.space_group_name_H-M   'P 1'
#
loop_
_entity.id
_entity.type
_entity.pdbx_description
1 polymer ?
#
loop_
_entity_poly.entity_id
_entity_poly.type
_entity_poly.pdbx_seq_one_letter_code
_entity_poly.pdbx_strand_id
1 'polypeptide(L)'
;MFYTTLQRLPGGLTHQYMPLVPIQCTLTMREGRTHEVTIRGNDEGIFFIDGWLQFLHAKDIRTEYYLWFDRNSLTGFSVTVFDEDAIERPLRHRFTLEIKKTHIERARLVVE
;
A
#
# COMPACT_ATOMS: atom_id res chain seq x y z
N MET A 1 10.85 16.87 14.84
CA MET A 1 11.12 15.42 14.73
C MET A 1 11.33 15.14 13.26
N PHE A 2 12.52 14.73 12.83
CA PHE A 2 12.85 14.56 11.42
C PHE A 2 12.30 13.21 10.95
N TYR A 3 11.38 13.24 9.98
CA TYR A 3 10.95 12.01 9.30
C TYR A 3 12.14 11.49 8.50
N THR A 4 12.63 10.30 8.84
CA THR A 4 13.62 9.62 7.99
C THR A 4 12.97 9.40 6.62
N THR A 5 13.54 10.00 5.58
CA THR A 5 13.06 9.93 4.19
C THR A 5 13.25 8.54 3.58
N LEU A 6 13.97 7.65 4.26
CA LEU A 6 14.39 6.35 3.77
C LEU A 6 13.77 5.25 4.65
N GLN A 7 13.05 4.31 4.03
CA GLN A 7 12.61 3.09 4.71
C GLN A 7 13.39 1.91 4.16
N ARG A 8 14.29 1.35 4.98
CA ARG A 8 15.01 0.13 4.64
C ARG A 8 14.04 -1.04 4.57
N LEU A 9 14.17 -1.85 3.52
CA LEU A 9 13.42 -3.10 3.36
C LEU A 9 14.18 -4.27 4.02
N PRO A 10 13.48 -5.36 4.41
CA PRO A 10 14.11 -6.54 4.99
C PRO A 10 15.22 -7.11 4.10
N GLY A 11 16.33 -7.53 4.72
CA GLY A 11 17.52 -8.02 4.01
C GLY A 11 17.26 -9.21 3.08
N GLY A 12 16.26 -10.04 3.38
CA GLY A 12 15.83 -11.14 2.51
C GLY A 12 15.33 -10.69 1.12
N LEU A 13 14.90 -9.43 0.98
CA LEU A 13 14.51 -8.85 -0.30
C LEU A 13 15.70 -8.28 -1.09
N THR A 14 16.84 -8.03 -0.44
CA THR A 14 17.98 -7.35 -1.05
C THR A 14 18.45 -8.05 -2.31
N HIS A 15 18.72 -9.37 -2.27
CA HIS A 15 19.20 -10.11 -3.44
C HIS A 15 18.22 -10.09 -4.62
N GLN A 16 16.92 -9.99 -4.35
CA GLN A 16 15.89 -9.99 -5.39
C GLN A 16 15.77 -8.63 -6.09
N TYR A 17 15.88 -7.52 -5.34
CA TYR A 17 15.67 -6.18 -5.88
C TYR A 17 16.95 -5.46 -6.26
N MET A 18 18.09 -5.73 -5.60
CA MET A 18 19.36 -5.07 -5.88
C MET A 18 19.79 -5.09 -7.37
N PRO A 19 19.60 -6.18 -8.15
CA PRO A 19 19.95 -6.14 -9.57
C PRO A 19 18.94 -5.37 -10.44
N LEU A 20 17.79 -4.96 -9.88
CA LEU A 20 16.68 -4.35 -10.60
C LEU A 20 16.47 -2.87 -10.26
N VAL A 21 17.12 -2.35 -9.23
CA VAL A 21 16.98 -0.95 -8.83
C VAL A 21 17.70 0.00 -9.80
N PRO A 22 17.15 1.22 -10.04
CA PRO A 22 15.92 1.75 -9.47
C PRO A 22 14.67 1.12 -10.10
N ILE A 23 13.70 0.76 -9.26
CA ILE A 23 12.44 0.17 -9.72
C ILE A 23 11.24 0.85 -9.07
N GLN A 24 10.30 1.28 -9.89
CA GLN A 24 9.04 1.86 -9.43
C GLN A 24 8.07 0.74 -9.01
N CYS A 25 7.45 0.93 -7.87
CA CYS A 25 6.53 0.01 -7.23
C CYS A 25 5.21 0.72 -6.92
N THR A 26 4.14 -0.05 -6.85
CA THR A 26 2.80 0.41 -6.48
C THR A 26 2.44 -0.18 -5.12
N LEU A 27 2.11 0.71 -4.18
CA LEU A 27 1.50 0.38 -2.90
C LEU A 27 -0.01 0.52 -3.04
N THR A 28 -0.76 -0.54 -2.83
CA THR A 28 -2.22 -0.58 -2.91
C THR A 28 -2.81 -0.71 -1.52
N MET A 29 -3.61 0.25 -1.12
CA MET A 29 -4.32 0.23 0.16
C MET A 29 -5.58 -0.65 0.08
N ARG A 30 -6.09 -1.07 1.24
CA ARG A 30 -7.37 -1.81 1.32
C ARG A 30 -8.55 -1.06 0.68
N GLU A 31 -8.57 0.26 0.73
CA GLU A 31 -9.60 1.06 0.04
C GLU A 31 -9.41 1.18 -1.49
N GLY A 32 -8.42 0.49 -2.06
CA GLY A 32 -8.12 0.48 -3.50
C GLY A 32 -7.29 1.68 -3.98
N ARG A 33 -7.01 2.67 -3.14
CA ARG A 33 -6.10 3.78 -3.49
C ARG A 33 -4.68 3.29 -3.64
N THR A 34 -4.00 3.75 -4.69
CA THR A 34 -2.63 3.38 -5.00
C THR A 34 -1.66 4.55 -4.79
N HIS A 35 -0.42 4.22 -4.46
CA HIS A 35 0.69 5.15 -4.30
C HIS A 35 1.93 4.60 -4.99
N GLU A 36 2.63 5.44 -5.74
CA GLU A 36 3.88 5.05 -6.38
C GLU A 36 5.05 5.34 -5.46
N VAL A 37 5.95 4.36 -5.33
CA VAL A 37 7.19 4.48 -4.57
C VAL A 37 8.34 3.84 -5.34
N THR A 38 9.54 4.40 -5.26
CA THR A 38 10.73 3.81 -5.91
C THR A 38 11.60 3.10 -4.89
N ILE A 39 11.97 1.86 -5.22
CA ILE A 39 13.02 1.14 -4.50
C ILE A 39 14.37 1.50 -5.12
N ARG A 40 15.31 1.92 -4.28
CA ARG A 40 16.73 2.14 -4.64
C ARG A 40 17.62 1.32 -3.72
N GLY A 41 18.81 0.97 -4.21
CA GLY A 41 19.81 0.19 -3.48
C GLY A 41 21.11 0.95 -3.27
N ASN A 42 21.80 0.61 -2.19
CA ASN A 42 23.19 0.98 -1.90
C ASN A 42 23.88 -0.17 -1.13
N ASP A 43 25.10 0.05 -0.64
CA ASP A 43 25.88 -0.97 0.06
C ASP A 43 25.23 -1.48 1.37
N GLU A 44 24.30 -0.72 1.95
CA GLU A 44 23.58 -1.08 3.19
C GLU A 44 22.28 -1.88 2.94
N GLY A 45 21.83 -1.92 1.68
CA GLY A 45 20.65 -2.67 1.26
C GLY A 45 19.76 -1.89 0.32
N ILE A 46 18.46 -2.18 0.37
CA ILE A 46 17.43 -1.57 -0.47
C ILE A 46 16.42 -0.78 0.36
N PHE A 47 15.92 0.31 -0.22
CA PHE A 47 15.12 1.30 0.49
C PHE A 47 13.95 1.77 -0.38
N PHE A 48 12.79 2.00 0.22
CA PHE A 48 11.82 2.93 -0.34
C PHE A 48 12.35 4.36 -0.18
N ILE A 49 12.43 5.11 -1.29
CA ILE A 49 12.93 6.49 -1.33
C ILE A 49 11.88 7.41 -1.94
N ASP A 50 11.80 7.43 -3.28
CA ASP A 50 10.96 8.39 -3.97
C ASP A 50 9.50 7.98 -3.75
N GLY A 51 8.62 8.93 -3.42
CA GLY A 51 7.20 8.67 -3.14
C GLY A 51 6.90 8.15 -1.73
N TRP A 52 7.90 7.68 -0.97
CA TRP A 52 7.68 7.09 0.35
C TRP A 52 7.15 8.10 1.37
N LEU A 53 7.81 9.25 1.49
CA LEU A 53 7.40 10.29 2.44
C LEU A 53 6.00 10.84 2.07
N GLN A 54 5.71 10.99 0.77
CA GLN A 54 4.41 11.41 0.28
C GLN A 54 3.32 10.42 0.66
N PHE A 55 3.60 9.12 0.56
CA PHE A 55 2.70 8.06 1.01
C PHE A 55 2.41 8.16 2.52
N LEU A 56 3.44 8.32 3.36
CA LEU A 56 3.29 8.48 4.81
C LEU A 56 2.41 9.68 5.16
N HIS A 57 2.65 10.83 4.53
CA HIS A 57 1.85 12.04 4.75
C HIS A 57 0.41 11.89 4.27
N ALA A 58 0.19 11.34 3.06
CA ALA A 58 -1.14 11.15 2.49
C ALA A 58 -2.03 10.25 3.36
N LYS A 59 -1.43 9.33 4.12
CA LYS A 59 -2.13 8.40 5.02
C LYS A 59 -2.07 8.79 6.49
N ASP A 60 -1.41 9.89 6.84
CA ASP A 60 -1.17 10.27 8.23
C ASP A 60 -0.59 9.07 9.02
N ILE A 61 0.50 8.51 8.50
CA ILE A 61 1.23 7.41 9.13
C ILE A 61 2.30 7.99 10.04
N ARG A 62 2.37 7.46 11.27
CA ARG A 62 3.29 7.90 12.33
C ARG A 62 4.33 6.81 12.62
N THR A 63 5.39 7.17 13.32
CA THR A 63 6.51 6.27 13.63
C THR A 63 6.09 5.04 14.44
N GLU A 64 5.09 5.18 15.30
CA GLU A 64 4.58 4.09 16.16
C GLU A 64 3.66 3.12 15.42
N TYR A 65 3.33 3.37 14.14
CA TYR A 65 2.40 2.55 13.39
C TYR A 65 3.10 1.35 12.75
N TYR A 66 2.37 0.25 12.63
CA TYR A 66 2.85 -0.94 11.94
C TYR A 66 2.28 -1.01 10.53
N LEU A 67 3.14 -1.29 9.55
CA LEU A 67 2.74 -1.49 8.17
C LEU A 67 3.00 -2.93 7.78
N TRP A 68 1.93 -3.62 7.39
CA TRP A 68 2.02 -4.95 6.81
C TRP A 68 2.04 -4.85 5.29
N PHE A 69 3.01 -5.51 4.67
CA PHE A 69 3.16 -5.55 3.22
C PHE A 69 2.94 -6.97 2.71
N ASP A 70 1.86 -7.18 1.96
CA ASP A 70 1.68 -8.39 1.17
C ASP A 70 2.21 -8.15 -0.25
N ARG A 71 3.17 -8.97 -0.66
CA ARG A 71 3.74 -8.84 -2.01
C ARG A 71 2.88 -9.61 -3.01
N ASN A 72 2.15 -8.87 -3.84
CA ASN A 72 1.30 -9.44 -4.89
C ASN A 72 2.08 -9.73 -6.18
N SER A 73 3.12 -8.95 -6.46
CA SER A 73 4.01 -9.11 -7.61
C SER A 73 5.39 -8.53 -7.31
N LEU A 74 6.32 -8.56 -8.27
CA LEU A 74 7.63 -7.93 -8.11
C LEU A 74 7.53 -6.43 -7.77
N THR A 75 6.59 -5.72 -8.38
CA THR A 75 6.43 -4.26 -8.21
C THR A 75 5.16 -3.87 -7.46
N GLY A 76 4.31 -4.83 -7.09
CA GLY A 76 3.01 -4.59 -6.47
C GLY A 76 2.95 -5.10 -5.03
N PHE A 77 2.60 -4.19 -4.11
CA PHE A 77 2.40 -4.50 -2.70
C PHE A 77 1.02 -4.06 -2.25
N SER A 78 0.27 -4.95 -1.60
CA SER A 78 -0.87 -4.54 -0.77
C SER A 78 -0.35 -4.08 0.60
N VAL A 79 -0.86 -2.96 1.10
CA VAL A 79 -0.43 -2.38 2.37
C VAL A 79 -1.60 -2.27 3.33
N THR A 80 -1.41 -2.82 4.53
CA THR A 80 -2.34 -2.68 5.65
C THR A 80 -1.66 -1.91 6.77
N VAL A 81 -2.36 -0.94 7.34
CA VAL A 81 -1.81 -0.04 8.37
C VAL A 81 -2.49 -0.33 9.70
N PHE A 82 -1.69 -0.58 10.72
CA PHE A 82 -2.11 -0.73 12.10
C PHE A 82 -1.62 0.48 12.89
N ASP A 83 -2.41 0.93 13.87
CA ASP A 83 -2.00 1.99 14.78
C ASP A 83 -0.99 1.49 15.83
N GLU A 84 -0.68 2.35 16.80
CA GLU A 84 0.27 2.10 17.89
C GLU A 84 -0.15 0.94 18.81
N ASP A 85 -1.44 0.62 18.88
CA ASP A 85 -1.99 -0.49 19.66
C ASP A 85 -2.05 -1.79 18.84
N ALA A 86 -1.43 -1.80 17.65
CA ALA A 86 -1.51 -2.89 16.67
C ALA A 86 -2.96 -3.20 16.23
N ILE A 87 -3.85 -2.21 16.30
CA ILE A 87 -5.21 -2.32 15.80
C ILE A 87 -5.24 -1.85 14.35
N GLU A 88 -5.85 -2.65 13.48
CA GLU A 88 -5.96 -2.27 12.08
C GLU A 88 -6.77 -0.98 11.93
N ARG A 89 -6.21 0.02 11.25
CA ARG A 89 -6.88 1.30 11.08
C ARG A 89 -8.16 1.14 10.26
N PRO A 90 -9.29 1.74 10.69
CA PRO A 90 -10.52 1.69 9.93
C PRO A 90 -10.36 2.41 8.59
N LEU A 91 -11.05 1.90 7.57
CA LEU A 91 -11.13 2.56 6.28
C LEU A 91 -11.71 3.97 6.45
N ARG A 92 -11.00 4.99 5.94
CA ARG A 92 -11.47 6.38 5.98
C ARG A 92 -12.81 6.57 5.26
N HIS A 93 -13.12 5.72 4.28
CA HIS A 93 -14.35 5.78 3.48
C HIS A 93 -15.09 4.45 3.62
N ARG A 94 -15.81 4.28 4.73
CA ARG A 94 -16.71 3.14 4.92
C ARG A 94 -18.08 3.49 4.39
N PHE A 95 -18.56 2.74 3.41
CA PHE A 95 -19.93 2.86 2.91
C PHE A 95 -20.58 1.48 2.84
N THR A 96 -21.89 1.47 3.03
CA THR A 96 -22.75 0.28 2.87
C THR A 96 -23.67 0.54 1.69
N LEU A 97 -23.69 -0.35 0.71
CA LEU A 97 -24.66 -0.30 -0.37
C LEU A 97 -25.77 -1.30 -0.09
N GLU A 98 -27.00 -0.81 0.08
CA GLU A 98 -28.18 -1.68 0.14
C GLU A 98 -28.70 -1.92 -1.28
N ILE A 99 -28.59 -3.15 -1.76
CA ILE A 99 -29.16 -3.54 -3.05
C ILE A 99 -30.63 -3.90 -2.85
N LYS A 100 -31.53 -3.03 -3.32
CA LYS A 100 -32.97 -3.33 -3.36
C LYS A 100 -33.27 -4.42 -4.40
N LYS A 101 -34.18 -5.35 -4.06
CA LYS A 101 -34.62 -6.44 -4.95
C LYS A 101 -35.03 -5.95 -6.35
N THR A 102 -35.67 -4.80 -6.43
CA THR A 102 -36.10 -4.14 -7.68
C THR A 102 -34.95 -3.74 -8.61
N HIS A 103 -33.74 -3.51 -8.09
CA HIS A 103 -32.55 -3.21 -8.91
C HIS A 103 -31.96 -4.45 -9.57
N ILE A 104 -32.14 -5.63 -8.96
CA ILE A 104 -31.67 -6.92 -9.50
C ILE A 104 -32.58 -7.40 -10.64
N GLU A 105 -33.89 -7.23 -10.49
CA GLU A 105 -34.88 -7.66 -11.50
C GLU A 105 -34.73 -6.90 -12.83
N ARG A 106 -34.41 -5.60 -12.80
CA ARG A 106 -34.15 -4.80 -14.00
C ARG A 106 -32.88 -5.23 -14.75
N ALA A 107 -31.84 -5.69 -14.04
CA ALA A 107 -30.60 -6.16 -14.67
C ALA A 107 -30.75 -7.51 -15.39
N ARG A 108 -31.77 -8.30 -15.02
CA ARG A 108 -32.09 -9.58 -15.69
C ARG A 108 -32.92 -9.42 -16.95
N LEU A 109 -33.52 -8.24 -17.17
CA LEU A 109 -34.37 -7.94 -18.32
C LEU A 109 -33.56 -7.27 -19.43
N VAL A 110 -32.49 -7.90 -19.91
CA VAL A 110 -31.90 -7.63 -21.23
C VAL A 110 -31.23 -8.90 -21.74
N VAL A 111 -31.97 -9.70 -22.52
CA VAL A 111 -31.55 -10.31 -23.80
C VAL A 111 -32.86 -10.72 -24.51
N GLU A 112 -33.31 -9.90 -25.46
CA GLU A 112 -34.12 -10.35 -26.61
C GLU A 112 -33.24 -10.26 -27.86
#